data_AF-A0A2V6AZK7-F1
#
_entry.id   AF-A0A2V6AZK7-F1
#
_cell.length_a   1.000
_cell.length_b   1.000
_cell.length_c   1.000
_cell.angle_alpha   90.00
_cell.angle_beta   90.00
_cell.angle_gamma   90.00
#
_symmetry.space_group_name_H-M   'P 1'
#
loop_
_entity.id
_entity.type
_entity.pdbx_description
1 polymer ?
#
loop_
_entity_poly.entity_id
_entity_poly.type
_entity_poly.pdbx_seq_one_letter_code
_entity_poly.pdbx_strand_id
1 'polypeptide(L)'
;MIQMIERAMDHPGFSAIECLSECVEFYPGAFDPANPRKGGSFELIQEKKWDNTPEDELRHDVTDELAAYKLAQLPFPGVFGVFYQNDRPTKNALEKKWIETTREKTGNASDLELLQKTFDRMK
;
A
#
# COMPACT_ATOMS: atom_id res chain seq x y z
N MET A 1 -10.16 10.64 7.50
CA MET A 1 -9.16 9.90 8.30
C MET A 1 -9.56 8.44 8.49
N ILE A 2 -10.68 8.15 9.16
CA ILE A 2 -11.13 6.76 9.41
C ILE A 2 -11.20 5.92 8.11
N GLN A 3 -11.81 6.46 7.05
CA GLN A 3 -11.90 5.78 5.74
C GLN A 3 -10.55 5.37 5.14
N MET A 4 -9.49 6.18 5.33
CA MET A 4 -8.15 5.84 4.82
C MET A 4 -7.51 4.73 5.66
N ILE A 5 -7.73 4.74 6.98
CA ILE A 5 -7.24 3.72 7.89
C ILE A 5 -7.92 2.38 7.59
N GLU A 6 -9.24 2.36 7.43
CA GLU A 6 -10.01 1.16 7.07
C GLU A 6 -9.51 0.58 5.74
N ARG A 7 -9.40 1.41 4.70
CA ARG A 7 -8.88 0.98 3.39
C ARG A 7 -7.45 0.44 3.46
N ALA A 8 -6.60 1.05 4.29
CA ALA A 8 -5.23 0.58 4.49
C ALA A 8 -5.16 -0.76 5.24
N MET A 9 -6.08 -1.00 6.18
CA MET A 9 -6.20 -2.27 6.90
C MET A 9 -6.73 -3.39 6.00
N ASP A 10 -7.69 -3.07 5.13
CA ASP A 10 -8.29 -4.02 4.20
C ASP A 10 -7.37 -4.36 3.01
N HIS A 11 -6.37 -3.52 2.72
CA HIS A 11 -5.42 -3.78 1.64
C HIS A 11 -4.51 -4.97 1.98
N PRO A 12 -4.49 -6.05 1.16
CA PRO A 12 -3.67 -7.23 1.40
C PRO A 12 -2.22 -6.97 0.99
N GLY A 13 -1.52 -6.11 1.73
CA GLY A 13 -0.20 -5.62 1.37
C GLY A 13 0.38 -4.69 2.44
N PHE A 14 1.39 -3.93 2.02
CA PHE A 14 1.93 -2.85 2.85
C PHE A 14 1.20 -1.56 2.52
N SER A 15 0.63 -0.92 3.54
CA SER A 15 -0.07 0.35 3.42
C SER A 15 0.66 1.44 4.21
N ALA A 16 0.81 2.61 3.61
CA ALA A 16 1.35 3.80 4.28
C ALA A 16 0.32 4.93 4.19
N ILE A 17 0.03 5.56 5.34
CA ILE A 17 -0.81 6.74 5.42
C ILE A 17 0.03 7.86 6.04
N GLU A 18 0.24 8.92 5.27
CA GLU A 18 0.81 10.15 5.79
C GLU A 18 -0.32 11.02 6.38
N CYS A 19 -0.31 11.18 7.70
CA CYS A 19 -1.27 12.01 8.42
C CYS A 19 -0.62 13.32 8.84
N LEU A 20 -1.03 14.43 8.21
CA LEU A 20 -0.59 15.76 8.65
C LEU A 20 -1.18 16.08 10.02
N SER A 21 -0.31 16.20 11.02
CA SER A 21 -0.68 16.48 12.42
C SER A 21 0.26 17.53 12.97
N GLU A 22 -0.28 18.73 13.23
CA GLU A 22 0.53 19.82 13.76
C GLU A 22 0.95 19.53 15.21
N CYS A 23 2.18 19.94 15.55
CA CYS A 23 2.62 20.01 16.93
C CYS A 23 2.40 21.45 17.41
N VAL A 24 1.28 21.69 18.10
CA VAL A 24 0.89 23.04 18.54
C VAL A 24 1.91 23.72 19.47
N GLU A 25 2.75 22.93 20.14
CA GLU A 25 3.76 23.43 21.07
C GLU A 25 4.99 23.99 20.34
N PHE A 26 5.50 23.25 19.35
CA PHE A 26 6.79 23.55 18.72
C PHE A 26 6.68 24.08 17.29
N TYR A 27 5.58 23.79 16.60
CA TYR A 27 5.40 24.17 15.20
C TYR A 27 3.91 24.44 14.90
N PRO A 28 3.29 25.44 15.56
CA PRO A 28 1.89 25.77 15.38
C PRO A 28 1.63 26.29 13.96
N GLY A 29 0.50 25.90 13.36
CA GLY A 29 0.08 26.40 12.06
C GLY A 29 0.86 25.82 10.88
N ALA A 30 1.73 24.84 11.12
CA ALA A 30 2.52 24.14 10.09
C ALA A 30 1.67 23.64 8.92
N PHE A 31 0.43 23.24 9.22
CA PHE A 31 -0.51 22.67 8.26
C PHE A 31 -1.77 23.52 8.07
N ASP A 32 -1.77 24.79 8.51
CA ASP A 32 -2.90 25.70 8.31
C ASP A 32 -3.32 25.84 6.83
N PRO A 33 -2.37 25.90 5.85
CA PRO A 33 -2.75 25.95 4.44
C PRO A 33 -3.47 24.68 3.93
N ALA A 34 -3.39 23.56 4.64
CA ALA A 34 -4.12 22.33 4.33
C ALA A 34 -5.44 22.17 5.13
N ASN A 35 -5.79 23.13 6.00
CA ASN A 35 -6.92 23.02 6.91
C ASN A 35 -8.02 24.06 6.58
N PRO A 36 -9.18 23.63 6.03
CA PRO A 36 -10.27 24.54 5.69
C PRO A 36 -10.82 25.33 6.88
N ARG A 37 -10.71 24.80 8.10
CA ARG A 37 -11.14 25.51 9.32
C ARG A 37 -10.22 26.68 9.69
N LYS A 38 -9.03 26.72 9.10
CA LYS A 38 -7.98 27.73 9.30
C LYS A 38 -7.78 28.61 8.07
N GLY A 39 -8.65 28.48 7.05
CA GLY A 39 -8.56 29.23 5.79
C GLY A 39 -7.69 28.57 4.71
N GLY A 40 -7.20 27.35 4.95
CA GLY A 40 -6.50 26.54 3.94
C GLY A 40 -7.42 25.76 3.00
N SER A 41 -6.84 24.92 2.17
CA SER A 41 -7.52 24.07 1.20
C SER A 41 -7.25 22.58 1.46
N PHE A 42 -8.29 21.76 1.40
CA PHE A 42 -8.17 20.30 1.48
C PHE A 42 -8.72 19.69 0.18
N GLU A 43 -7.87 19.64 -0.84
CA GLU A 43 -8.23 19.14 -2.16
C GLU A 43 -8.17 17.62 -2.18
N LEU A 44 -9.28 16.97 -2.52
CA LEU A 44 -9.36 15.51 -2.60
C LEU A 44 -9.02 15.01 -4.00
N ILE A 45 -8.16 14.00 -4.07
CA ILE A 45 -7.90 13.22 -5.28
C ILE A 45 -9.23 12.61 -5.74
N GLN A 46 -9.60 12.89 -6.99
CA GLN A 46 -10.73 12.24 -7.64
C GLN A 46 -10.24 10.93 -8.23
N GLU A 47 -10.52 9.83 -7.54
CA GLU A 47 -10.15 8.48 -7.99
C GLU A 47 -11.01 8.04 -9.18
N LYS A 48 -10.38 7.32 -10.11
CA LYS A 48 -11.06 6.70 -11.25
C LYS A 48 -12.08 5.67 -10.78
N LYS A 49 -13.31 5.78 -11.28
CA LYS A 49 -14.46 4.92 -10.94
C LYS A 49 -14.73 3.84 -11.97
N TRP A 50 -14.09 3.91 -13.14
CA TRP A 50 -14.23 2.94 -14.23
C TRP A 50 -15.66 2.89 -14.78
N ASP A 51 -16.34 4.04 -14.78
CA ASP A 51 -17.74 4.20 -15.21
C ASP A 51 -17.87 4.51 -16.73
N ASN A 52 -16.75 4.58 -17.46
CA ASN A 52 -16.66 4.95 -18.90
C ASN A 52 -17.27 6.32 -19.23
N THR A 53 -17.37 7.22 -18.25
CA THR A 53 -17.74 8.62 -18.50
C THR A 53 -16.53 9.42 -18.98
N PRO A 54 -16.71 10.47 -19.80
CA PRO A 54 -15.61 11.35 -20.20
C PRO A 54 -14.87 11.97 -19.01
N GLU A 55 -15.58 12.23 -17.92
CA GLU A 55 -15.00 12.75 -16.67
C GLU A 55 -14.07 11.74 -16.00
N ASP A 56 -14.31 10.44 -16.18
CA ASP A 56 -13.51 9.35 -15.58
C ASP A 56 -12.14 9.18 -16.24
N GLU A 57 -12.02 9.57 -17.51
CA GLU A 57 -10.73 9.64 -18.21
C GLU A 57 -9.80 10.68 -17.58
N LEU A 58 -10.37 11.72 -16.96
CA LEU A 58 -9.64 12.77 -16.26
C LEU A 58 -9.37 12.45 -14.78
N ARG A 59 -10.02 11.42 -14.22
CA ARG A 59 -9.82 11.01 -12.83
C ARG A 59 -8.51 10.24 -12.65
N HIS A 60 -7.94 10.35 -11.46
CA HIS A 60 -6.67 9.73 -11.11
C HIS A 60 -6.77 8.21 -11.09
N ASP A 61 -5.95 7.55 -11.91
CA ASP A 61 -5.78 6.11 -11.88
C ASP A 61 -4.79 5.73 -10.77
N VAL A 62 -5.30 5.14 -9.70
CA VAL A 62 -4.51 4.73 -8.54
C VAL A 62 -3.52 3.61 -8.85
N THR A 63 -3.62 2.97 -10.01
CA THR A 63 -2.67 1.92 -10.44
C THR A 63 -1.49 2.48 -11.25
N ASP A 64 -1.55 3.74 -11.68
CA ASP A 64 -0.46 4.42 -12.39
C ASP A 64 0.55 5.04 -11.40
N GLU A 65 1.69 4.37 -11.27
CA GLU A 65 2.78 4.81 -10.39
C GLU A 65 3.36 6.17 -10.79
N LEU A 66 3.46 6.48 -12.09
CA LEU A 66 4.01 7.76 -12.55
C LEU A 66 3.05 8.91 -12.28
N ALA A 67 1.75 8.69 -12.45
CA ALA A 67 0.71 9.66 -12.07
C ALA A 67 0.73 9.92 -10.56
N ALA A 68 0.88 8.86 -9.75
CA ALA A 68 1.00 8.97 -8.30
C ALA A 68 2.19 9.85 -7.87
N TYR A 69 3.37 9.65 -8.48
CA TYR A 69 4.54 10.49 -8.17
C TYR A 69 4.34 11.96 -8.56
N LYS A 70 3.65 12.24 -9.67
CA LYS A 70 3.35 13.63 -10.06
C LYS A 70 2.44 14.32 -9.04
N LEU A 71 1.43 13.62 -8.52
CA LEU A 71 0.59 14.14 -7.45
C LEU A 71 1.41 14.38 -6.17
N ALA A 72 2.32 13.47 -5.82
CA ALA A 72 3.17 13.58 -4.64
C ALA A 72 4.21 14.71 -4.73
N GLN A 73 4.54 15.17 -5.95
CA GLN A 73 5.45 16.29 -6.19
C GLN A 73 4.76 17.66 -6.17
N LEU A 74 3.43 17.70 -6.03
CA LEU A 74 2.72 18.96 -5.91
C LEU A 74 3.22 19.74 -4.68
N PRO A 75 3.42 21.07 -4.80
CA PRO A 75 3.81 21.86 -3.66
C PRO A 75 2.72 21.80 -2.58
N PHE A 76 3.15 21.82 -1.32
CA PHE A 76 2.24 21.93 -0.18
C PHE A 76 1.29 23.14 -0.37
N PRO A 77 -0.03 23.01 -0.12
CA PRO A 77 -0.73 21.94 0.60
C PRO A 77 -1.06 20.66 -0.19
N GLY A 78 -0.82 20.64 -1.50
CA GLY A 78 -1.01 19.46 -2.34
C GLY A 78 -2.46 18.93 -2.36
N VAL A 79 -2.58 17.63 -2.57
CA VAL A 79 -3.86 16.89 -2.64
C VAL A 79 -3.89 15.74 -1.63
N PHE A 80 -5.08 15.28 -1.28
CA PHE A 80 -5.31 14.26 -0.25
C PHE A 80 -6.15 13.11 -0.79
N GLY A 81 -5.82 11.89 -0.41
CA GLY A 81 -6.55 10.69 -0.84
C GLY A 81 -5.59 9.55 -1.16
N VAL A 82 -6.02 8.65 -2.05
CA VAL A 82 -5.19 7.53 -2.47
C VAL A 82 -4.33 7.94 -3.67
N PHE A 83 -3.03 7.96 -3.46
CA PHE A 83 -2.05 8.25 -4.51
C PHE A 83 -1.77 6.99 -5.34
N TYR A 84 -1.57 5.85 -4.69
CA TYR A 84 -1.23 4.61 -5.35
C TYR A 84 -1.79 3.41 -4.59
N GLN A 85 -2.33 2.45 -5.34
CA GLN A 85 -2.79 1.17 -4.82
C GLN A 85 -2.63 0.12 -5.92
N ASN A 86 -1.99 -1.00 -5.60
CA ASN A 86 -1.81 -2.10 -6.54
C ASN A 86 -1.80 -3.44 -5.79
N ASP A 87 -2.43 -4.45 -6.38
CA ASP A 87 -2.53 -5.78 -5.81
C ASP A 87 -1.32 -6.62 -6.25
N ARG A 88 -0.35 -6.74 -5.34
CA ARG A 88 0.82 -7.60 -5.52
C ARG A 88 0.84 -8.70 -4.46
N PRO A 89 1.34 -9.91 -4.77
CA PRO A 89 1.48 -10.96 -3.77
C PRO A 89 2.28 -10.48 -2.57
N THR A 90 1.73 -10.69 -1.36
CA THR A 90 2.43 -10.34 -0.12
C THR A 90 3.68 -11.19 0.05
N LYS A 91 4.63 -10.70 0.85
CA LYS A 91 5.81 -11.46 1.26
C LYS A 91 5.40 -12.84 1.81
N ASN A 92 4.44 -12.89 2.71
CA ASN A 92 4.00 -14.14 3.34
C ASN A 92 3.36 -15.10 2.33
N ALA A 93 2.60 -14.59 1.35
CA ALA A 93 2.04 -15.41 0.28
C ALA A 93 3.14 -16.00 -0.62
N LEU A 94 4.17 -15.22 -0.94
CA LEU A 94 5.32 -15.69 -1.71
C LEU A 94 6.16 -16.73 -0.95
N GLU A 95 6.41 -16.51 0.34
CA GLU A 95 7.10 -17.47 1.20
C GLU A 95 6.32 -18.78 1.33
N LYS A 96 5.01 -18.71 1.56
CA LYS A 96 4.15 -19.89 1.61
C LYS A 96 4.21 -20.68 0.31
N LYS A 97 4.12 -20.00 -0.84
CA LYS A 97 4.24 -20.64 -2.16
C LYS A 97 5.59 -21.36 -2.31
N TRP A 98 6.69 -20.73 -1.88
CA TRP A 98 8.01 -21.37 -1.91
C TRP A 98 8.10 -22.61 -1.02
N ILE A 99 7.51 -22.57 0.17
CA ILE A 99 7.46 -23.72 1.08
C ILE A 99 6.68 -24.87 0.43
N GLU A 100 5.49 -24.58 -0.11
CA GLU A 100 4.62 -25.58 -0.77
C GLU A 100 5.31 -26.21 -1.97
N THR A 101 5.85 -25.40 -2.89
CA THR A 101 6.56 -25.90 -4.07
C THR A 101 7.80 -26.72 -3.70
N THR A 102 8.46 -26.43 -2.58
CA THR A 102 9.63 -27.19 -2.12
C THR A 102 9.22 -28.53 -1.50
N ARG A 103 8.14 -28.55 -0.72
CA ARG A 103 7.55 -29.78 -0.15
C ARG A 103 7.06 -30.73 -1.24
N GLU A 104 6.43 -30.20 -2.29
CA GLU A 104 5.98 -31.03 -3.42
C GLU A 104 7.15 -31.78 -4.09
N LYS A 105 8.30 -31.11 -4.26
CA LYS A 105 9.51 -31.71 -4.84
C LYS A 105 10.09 -32.83 -3.98
N THR A 106 9.82 -32.82 -2.67
CA THR A 106 10.24 -33.87 -1.75
C THR A 106 9.17 -34.96 -1.55
N GLY A 107 8.09 -34.93 -2.33
CA GLY A 107 6.97 -35.86 -2.17
C GLY A 107 6.20 -35.65 -0.85
N ASN A 108 6.24 -34.42 -0.31
CA ASN A 108 5.67 -34.05 0.98
C ASN A 108 6.21 -34.86 2.16
N ALA A 109 7.45 -35.36 2.04
CA ALA A 109 8.15 -35.98 3.16
C ALA A 109 8.21 -35.03 4.37
N SER A 110 8.02 -35.61 5.56
CA SER A 110 8.19 -34.92 6.83
C SER A 110 9.65 -34.50 7.03
N ASP A 111 9.86 -33.53 7.93
CA ASP A 111 11.21 -33.02 8.22
C ASP A 111 12.13 -34.13 8.76
N LEU A 112 11.57 -35.06 9.53
CA LEU A 112 12.30 -36.21 10.06
C LEU A 112 12.74 -37.18 8.95
N GLU A 113 11.85 -37.47 7.99
CA GLU A 113 12.17 -38.35 6.85
C GLU A 113 13.25 -37.73 5.96
N LEU A 114 13.22 -36.42 5.76
CA LEU A 114 14.25 -35.69 5.00
C LEU A 114 15.60 -35.71 5.70
N LEU A 115 15.60 -35.50 7.02
CA LEU A 115 16.79 -35.54 7.86
C LEU A 115 17.42 -36.95 7.84
N GLN A 116 16.60 -37.99 8.06
CA GLN A 116 17.04 -39.38 8.04
C GLN A 116 17.64 -39.76 6.69
N LYS A 117 16.98 -39.43 5.58
CA LYS A 117 17.48 -39.67 4.22
C LYS A 117 18.82 -38.99 3.93
N THR A 118 19.08 -37.85 4.58
CA THR A 118 20.36 -37.14 4.45
C THR A 118 21.46 -37.86 5.23
N PHE A 119 21.19 -38.28 6.47
CA PHE A 119 22.14 -39.06 7.27
C PHE A 119 22.47 -40.41 6.63
N ASP A 120 21.49 -41.08 6.02
CA ASP A 120 21.73 -42.37 5.36
C ASP A 120 22.61 -42.25 4.10
N ARG A 121 22.72 -41.08 3.47
CA ARG A 121 23.63 -40.83 2.34
C ARG A 121 25.09 -40.61 2.74
N MET A 122 25.35 -40.40 4.04
CA MET A 122 26.71 -40.14 4.56
C MET A 122 27.41 -41.41 5.05
N LYS A 123 26.73 -42.56 5.02
CA LYS A 123 27.30 -43.88 5.30
C LYS A 123 27.91 -44.47 4.03
#